data_AF-A0A4Y3VDP5-F1
#
_entry.id   AF-A0A4Y3VDP5-F1
#
_cell.length_a   1.000
_cell.length_b   1.000
_cell.length_c   1.000
_cell.angle_alpha   90.00
_cell.angle_beta   90.00
_cell.angle_gamma   90.00
#
_symmetry.space_group_name_H-M   'P 1'
#
loop_
_entity.id
_entity.type
_entity.pdbx_description
1 polymer ?
#
loop_
_entity_poly.entity_id
_entity_poly.type
_entity_poly.pdbx_seq_one_letter_code
_entity_poly.pdbx_strand_id
1 'polypeptide(L)'
;MTEVCGETTRVVVNAPVSGAALLYGVGKGGEVRQGDNGTTAVVLDDGVVRAGTMFGTVFLTDQRMQVDSPRTQRLAEHEARHADQWAAFSLVGGPAAFPALYALDEAFFPGAFNHFERQAGLDDGGYDTPSDCPSIAGRLTLVSLGLVAGSTLVARRRLRGPASASAPAPAPAPAPADVRTSPARRPDDW
;
A
#
# COMPACT_ATOMS: atom_id res chain seq x y z
N MET A 1 -32.85 14.20 -6.33
CA MET A 1 -32.34 14.97 -5.17
C MET A 1 -31.12 14.32 -4.52
N THR A 2 -31.00 12.99 -4.56
CA THR A 2 -29.84 12.23 -4.09
C THR A 2 -28.57 12.39 -4.96
N GLU A 3 -28.70 12.48 -6.29
CA GLU A 3 -27.54 12.67 -7.19
C GLU A 3 -26.79 13.99 -6.95
N VAL A 4 -27.51 15.10 -6.83
CA VAL A 4 -26.92 16.43 -6.55
C VAL A 4 -26.14 16.45 -5.24
N CYS A 5 -26.61 15.70 -4.23
CA CYS A 5 -25.95 15.60 -2.93
C CYS A 5 -24.66 14.77 -3.00
N GLY A 6 -24.68 13.69 -3.79
CA GLY A 6 -23.51 12.85 -4.06
C GLY A 6 -22.41 13.60 -4.82
N GLU A 7 -22.79 14.30 -5.89
CA GLU A 7 -21.86 15.08 -6.71
C GLU A 7 -21.22 16.23 -5.92
N THR A 8 -22.01 16.96 -5.13
CA THR A 8 -21.51 18.03 -4.26
C THR A 8 -20.54 17.50 -3.21
N THR A 9 -20.85 16.34 -2.62
CA THR A 9 -19.97 15.70 -1.61
C THR A 9 -18.63 15.30 -2.23
N ARG A 10 -18.66 14.67 -3.41
CA ARG A 10 -17.44 14.28 -4.13
C ARG A 10 -16.52 15.46 -4.41
N VAL A 11 -17.08 16.56 -4.92
CA VAL A 11 -16.32 17.77 -5.25
C VAL A 11 -15.68 18.36 -3.99
N VAL A 12 -16.42 18.47 -2.90
CA VAL A 12 -15.91 19.05 -1.64
C VAL A 12 -14.80 18.18 -1.04
N VAL A 13 -15.01 16.86 -0.96
CA VAL A 13 -14.02 15.94 -0.37
C VAL A 13 -12.73 15.93 -1.18
N ASN A 14 -12.85 15.94 -2.51
CA ASN A 14 -11.70 15.88 -3.40
C ASN A 14 -11.01 17.25 -3.59
N ALA A 15 -11.64 18.36 -3.20
CA ALA A 15 -11.16 19.71 -3.49
C ALA A 15 -9.67 19.96 -3.18
N PRO A 16 -9.09 19.51 -2.05
CA PRO A 16 -7.68 19.72 -1.77
C PRO A 16 -6.75 19.07 -2.81
N VAL A 17 -7.04 17.82 -3.17
CA VAL A 17 -6.22 17.05 -4.13
C VAL A 17 -6.47 17.54 -5.55
N SER A 18 -7.74 17.78 -5.92
CA SER A 18 -8.11 18.37 -7.20
C SER A 18 -7.44 19.72 -7.43
N GLY A 19 -7.44 20.60 -6.41
CA GLY A 19 -6.81 21.91 -6.49
C GLY A 19 -5.30 21.82 -6.71
N ALA A 20 -4.61 20.91 -6.00
CA ALA A 20 -3.19 20.67 -6.19
C ALA A 20 -2.87 20.14 -7.60
N ALA A 21 -3.67 19.20 -8.10
CA ALA A 21 -3.51 18.65 -9.44
C ALA A 21 -3.77 19.68 -10.54
N LEU A 22 -4.80 20.52 -10.36
CA LEU A 22 -5.11 21.61 -11.29
C LEU A 22 -3.99 22.66 -11.32
N LEU A 23 -3.50 23.08 -10.15
CA LEU A 23 -2.36 24.02 -10.06
C LEU A 23 -1.12 23.46 -10.73
N TYR A 24 -0.83 22.17 -10.51
CA TYR A 24 0.28 21.50 -11.19
C TYR A 24 0.10 21.49 -12.71
N GLY A 25 -1.06 21.04 -13.19
CA GLY A 25 -1.32 20.92 -14.62
C GLY A 25 -1.32 22.26 -15.36
N VAL A 26 -1.99 23.28 -14.79
CA VAL A 26 -1.97 24.65 -15.33
C VAL A 26 -0.57 25.23 -15.25
N GLY A 27 0.17 25.00 -14.17
CA GLY A 27 1.57 25.44 -14.03
C GLY A 27 2.51 24.82 -15.06
N LYS A 28 2.14 23.67 -15.62
CA LYS A 28 2.83 23.00 -16.73
C LYS A 28 2.39 23.49 -18.11
N GLY A 29 1.48 24.46 -18.19
CA GLY A 29 0.92 24.97 -19.44
C GLY A 29 -0.20 24.10 -20.01
N GLY A 30 -0.76 23.19 -19.20
CA GLY A 30 -1.81 22.29 -19.65
C GLY A 30 -3.11 23.00 -20.00
N GLU A 31 -3.81 22.48 -21.01
CA GLU A 31 -5.13 22.96 -21.41
C GLU A 31 -6.21 22.35 -20.50
N VAL A 32 -7.02 23.21 -19.88
CA VAL A 32 -8.09 22.80 -18.97
C VAL A 32 -9.38 22.60 -19.75
N ARG A 33 -10.01 21.44 -19.58
CA ARG A 33 -11.32 21.11 -20.14
C ARG A 33 -12.23 20.56 -19.06
N GLN A 34 -13.43 21.13 -18.94
CA GLN A 34 -14.41 20.71 -17.96
C GLN A 34 -15.33 19.66 -18.59
N GLY A 35 -15.55 18.54 -17.90
CA GLY A 35 -16.52 17.53 -18.29
C GLY A 35 -17.89 17.80 -17.67
N ASP A 36 -18.94 17.34 -18.33
CA ASP A 36 -20.33 17.49 -17.86
C ASP A 36 -20.65 16.66 -16.61
N ASN A 37 -19.77 15.72 -16.26
CA ASN A 37 -19.91 14.82 -15.12
C ASN A 37 -19.16 15.31 -13.87
N GLY A 38 -18.78 16.58 -13.81
CA GLY A 38 -18.08 17.20 -12.69
C GLY A 38 -16.59 16.83 -12.57
N THR A 39 -15.99 16.25 -13.61
CA THR A 39 -14.54 16.06 -13.72
C THR A 39 -13.91 17.19 -14.54
N THR A 40 -12.60 17.35 -14.40
CA THR A 40 -11.82 18.33 -15.18
C THR A 40 -10.61 17.61 -15.76
N ALA A 41 -10.52 17.55 -17.08
CA ALA A 41 -9.31 17.08 -17.76
C ALA A 41 -8.31 18.23 -17.87
N VAL A 42 -7.05 17.97 -17.55
CA VAL A 42 -5.94 18.85 -17.87
C VAL A 42 -5.01 18.12 -18.81
N VAL A 43 -4.94 18.62 -20.03
CA VAL A 43 -4.21 18.00 -21.13
C VAL A 43 -2.80 18.57 -21.14
N LEU A 44 -1.81 17.69 -20.99
CA LEU A 44 -0.40 18.01 -20.88
C LEU A 44 0.38 17.53 -22.12
N ASP A 45 1.46 18.23 -22.45
CA ASP A 45 2.37 17.87 -23.55
C ASP A 45 3.29 16.71 -23.16
N ASP A 46 3.67 16.62 -21.89
CA ASP A 46 4.51 15.57 -21.31
C ASP A 46 4.16 15.28 -19.83
N GLY A 47 4.80 14.25 -19.25
CA GLY A 47 4.70 13.98 -17.81
C GLY A 47 3.50 13.13 -17.35
N VAL A 48 2.75 12.56 -18.29
CA VAL A 48 1.66 11.60 -18.00
C VAL A 48 2.02 10.18 -18.43
N VAL A 49 1.53 9.19 -17.68
CA VAL A 49 1.81 7.77 -17.90
C VAL A 49 0.51 7.06 -18.33
N ARG A 50 0.59 6.12 -19.27
CA ARG A 50 -0.49 5.16 -19.65
C ARG A 50 -1.87 5.82 -19.87
N ALA A 51 -1.92 6.88 -20.68
CA ALA A 51 -3.10 7.67 -21.06
C ALA A 51 -3.62 8.70 -20.04
N GLY A 52 -3.17 8.66 -18.78
CA GLY A 52 -3.47 9.69 -17.80
C GLY A 52 -3.53 9.17 -16.37
N THR A 53 -3.82 10.06 -15.43
CA THR A 53 -4.01 9.69 -14.02
C THR A 53 -5.01 10.63 -13.36
N MET A 54 -5.96 10.04 -12.63
CA MET A 54 -6.99 10.76 -11.91
C MET A 54 -6.53 11.18 -10.51
N PHE A 55 -6.69 12.46 -10.18
CA PHE A 55 -6.40 13.07 -8.89
C PHE A 55 -7.63 13.80 -8.36
N GLY A 56 -8.38 13.16 -7.45
CA GLY A 56 -9.63 13.72 -6.97
C GLY A 56 -10.66 13.80 -8.11
N THR A 57 -10.95 15.02 -8.59
CA THR A 57 -11.83 15.30 -9.74
C THR A 57 -11.06 15.75 -10.99
N VAL A 58 -9.72 15.76 -10.94
CA VAL A 58 -8.87 16.25 -12.03
C VAL A 58 -8.14 15.09 -12.72
N PHE A 59 -8.38 14.92 -14.01
CA PHE A 59 -7.73 13.92 -14.85
C PHE A 59 -6.56 14.55 -15.61
N LEU A 60 -5.33 14.20 -15.24
CA LEU A 60 -4.13 14.64 -15.97
C LEU A 60 -3.89 13.68 -17.14
N THR A 61 -3.94 14.15 -18.37
CA THR A 61 -3.91 13.29 -19.58
C THR A 61 -3.06 13.88 -20.70
N ASP A 62 -2.79 13.11 -21.76
CA ASP A 62 -2.05 13.58 -22.94
C ASP A 62 -2.98 14.07 -24.07
N GLN A 63 -2.40 14.78 -25.04
CA GLN A 63 -3.12 15.38 -26.17
C GLN A 63 -3.81 14.39 -27.13
N ARG A 64 -3.67 13.07 -26.95
CA ARG A 64 -4.22 12.08 -27.89
C ARG A 64 -5.72 11.84 -27.71
N MET A 65 -6.32 12.44 -26.68
CA MET A 65 -7.77 12.45 -26.47
C MET A 65 -8.47 13.28 -27.55
N GLN A 66 -9.11 12.60 -28.52
CA GLN A 66 -10.01 13.25 -29.47
C GLN A 66 -11.22 13.81 -28.74
N VAL A 67 -11.49 15.11 -28.86
CA VAL A 67 -12.60 15.77 -28.17
C VAL A 67 -13.94 15.31 -28.79
N ASP A 68 -14.97 15.15 -27.96
CA ASP A 68 -16.36 14.83 -28.33
C ASP A 68 -16.63 13.49 -29.05
N SER A 69 -15.68 12.56 -29.02
CA SER A 69 -15.95 11.21 -29.50
C SER A 69 -16.77 10.40 -28.47
N PRO A 70 -17.61 9.45 -28.91
CA PRO A 70 -18.28 8.51 -27.99
C PRO A 70 -17.30 7.71 -27.13
N ARG A 71 -16.06 7.53 -27.59
CA ARG A 71 -14.98 6.90 -26.79
C ARG A 71 -14.55 7.83 -25.64
N THR A 72 -14.44 9.12 -25.90
CA THR A 72 -13.99 10.13 -24.93
C THR A 72 -15.04 10.37 -23.87
N GLN A 73 -16.33 10.34 -24.23
CA GLN A 73 -17.43 10.41 -23.25
C GLN A 73 -17.42 9.20 -22.31
N ARG A 74 -17.30 7.99 -22.84
CA ARG A 74 -17.18 6.77 -22.02
C ARG A 74 -15.95 6.82 -21.10
N LEU A 75 -14.81 7.25 -21.63
CA LEU A 75 -13.62 7.41 -20.81
C LEU A 75 -13.83 8.46 -19.71
N ALA A 76 -14.50 9.58 -19.99
CA ALA A 76 -14.83 10.55 -18.95
C ALA A 76 -15.74 9.96 -17.86
N GLU A 77 -16.69 9.10 -18.20
CA GLU A 77 -17.53 8.38 -17.22
C GLU A 77 -16.71 7.40 -16.37
N HIS A 78 -15.75 6.71 -16.98
CA HIS A 78 -14.80 5.86 -16.27
C HIS A 78 -13.98 6.67 -15.26
N GLU A 79 -13.40 7.80 -15.66
CA GLU A 79 -12.64 8.67 -14.77
C GLU A 79 -13.50 9.29 -13.65
N ALA A 80 -14.79 9.54 -13.92
CA ALA A 80 -15.72 10.02 -12.89
C ALA A 80 -15.95 8.99 -11.77
N ARG A 81 -15.98 7.69 -12.10
CA ARG A 81 -16.08 6.63 -11.07
C ARG A 81 -14.80 6.55 -10.23
N HIS A 82 -13.63 6.80 -10.82
CA HIS A 82 -12.41 6.98 -10.04
C HIS A 82 -12.47 8.20 -9.12
N ALA A 83 -13.13 9.29 -9.54
CA ALA A 83 -13.36 10.44 -8.65
C ALA A 83 -14.26 10.08 -7.45
N ASP A 84 -15.26 9.24 -7.65
CA ASP A 84 -16.12 8.74 -6.59
C ASP A 84 -15.33 7.84 -5.61
N GLN A 85 -14.46 6.97 -6.14
CA GLN A 85 -13.55 6.16 -5.34
C GLN A 85 -12.60 7.05 -4.51
N TRP A 86 -11.99 8.06 -5.14
CA TRP A 86 -11.17 9.06 -4.44
C TRP A 86 -11.90 9.66 -3.24
N ALA A 87 -13.14 10.09 -3.43
CA ALA A 87 -13.92 10.70 -2.35
C ALA A 87 -14.25 9.68 -1.24
N ALA A 88 -14.72 8.48 -1.61
CA ALA A 88 -15.09 7.45 -0.66
C ALA A 88 -13.91 7.02 0.24
N PHE A 89 -12.75 6.74 -0.37
CA PHE A 89 -11.56 6.33 0.38
C PHE A 89 -10.92 7.49 1.14
N SER A 90 -11.03 8.73 0.65
CA SER A 90 -10.57 9.91 1.38
C SER A 90 -11.33 10.11 2.69
N LEU A 91 -12.65 9.85 2.70
CA LEU A 91 -13.46 9.91 3.91
C LEU A 91 -13.07 8.85 4.95
N VAL A 92 -12.64 7.67 4.50
CA VAL A 92 -12.32 6.54 5.39
C VAL A 92 -10.88 6.57 5.89
N GLY A 93 -9.92 6.89 5.02
CA GLY A 93 -8.49 6.73 5.28
C GLY A 93 -7.63 7.97 4.96
N GLY A 94 -8.26 9.09 4.61
CA GLY A 94 -7.56 10.31 4.18
C GLY A 94 -7.15 10.29 2.71
N PRO A 95 -6.62 11.41 2.20
CA PRO A 95 -6.43 11.63 0.76
C PRO A 95 -5.46 10.65 0.08
N ALA A 96 -4.57 10.00 0.82
CA ALA A 96 -3.64 9.01 0.25
C ALA A 96 -4.22 7.59 0.18
N ALA A 97 -5.40 7.34 0.77
CA ALA A 97 -5.93 5.97 0.90
C ALA A 97 -6.23 5.33 -0.45
N PHE A 98 -6.94 6.03 -1.33
CA PHE A 98 -7.24 5.50 -2.67
C PHE A 98 -5.99 5.18 -3.49
N PRO A 99 -5.06 6.11 -3.74
CA PRO A 99 -3.88 5.80 -4.56
C PRO A 99 -2.99 4.71 -3.95
N ALA A 100 -2.92 4.62 -2.61
CA ALA A 100 -2.17 3.56 -1.95
C ALA A 100 -2.82 2.17 -2.16
N LEU A 101 -4.13 2.06 -1.99
CA LEU A 101 -4.86 0.82 -2.20
C LEU A 101 -4.89 0.43 -3.68
N TYR A 102 -5.06 1.41 -4.58
CA TYR A 102 -4.99 1.21 -6.02
C TYR A 102 -3.63 0.63 -6.42
N ALA A 103 -2.53 1.25 -5.97
CA ALA A 103 -1.18 0.78 -6.29
C ALA A 103 -0.89 -0.62 -5.71
N LEU A 104 -1.41 -0.91 -4.52
CA LEU A 104 -1.33 -2.23 -3.93
C LEU A 104 -2.07 -3.27 -4.77
N ASP A 105 -3.32 -2.98 -5.14
CA ASP A 105 -4.13 -3.90 -5.96
C ASP A 105 -3.52 -4.10 -7.34
N GLU A 106 -3.06 -3.03 -8.00
CA GLU A 106 -2.37 -3.07 -9.31
C GLU A 106 -1.11 -3.97 -9.28
N ALA A 107 -0.38 -3.99 -8.17
CA ALA A 107 0.80 -4.83 -8.02
C ALA A 107 0.48 -6.34 -8.01
N PHE A 108 -0.74 -6.71 -7.58
CA PHE A 108 -1.22 -8.09 -7.56
C PHE A 108 -2.18 -8.42 -8.71
N PHE A 109 -2.87 -7.43 -9.25
CA PHE A 109 -3.92 -7.58 -10.25
C PHE A 109 -3.76 -6.46 -11.29
N PRO A 110 -2.73 -6.51 -12.15
CA PRO A 110 -2.43 -5.41 -13.04
C PRO A 110 -3.49 -5.20 -14.13
N GLY A 111 -3.71 -3.94 -14.49
CA GLY A 111 -4.58 -3.50 -15.57
C GLY A 111 -6.03 -3.96 -15.36
N ALA A 112 -6.62 -4.60 -16.35
CA ALA A 112 -8.02 -5.02 -16.33
C ALA A 112 -8.37 -6.10 -15.26
N PHE A 113 -7.38 -6.60 -14.52
CA PHE A 113 -7.61 -7.43 -13.33
C PHE A 113 -7.80 -6.61 -12.05
N ASN A 114 -7.39 -5.35 -12.04
CA ASN A 114 -7.47 -4.45 -10.90
C ASN A 114 -8.94 -4.25 -10.52
N HIS A 115 -9.24 -4.42 -9.24
CA HIS A 115 -10.62 -4.36 -8.75
C HIS A 115 -11.20 -2.94 -8.85
N PHE A 116 -10.36 -1.91 -8.72
CA PHE A 116 -10.78 -0.52 -8.88
C PHE A 116 -11.09 -0.18 -10.33
N GLU A 117 -10.28 -0.68 -11.27
CA GLU A 117 -10.51 -0.55 -12.72
C GLU A 117 -11.80 -1.28 -13.14
N ARG A 118 -12.03 -2.48 -12.60
CA ARG A 118 -13.27 -3.24 -12.84
C ARG A 118 -14.50 -2.51 -12.31
N GLN A 119 -14.42 -1.98 -11.09
CA GLN A 119 -15.50 -1.19 -10.51
C GLN A 119 -15.73 0.11 -11.29
N ALA A 120 -14.67 0.70 -11.85
CA ALA A 120 -14.74 1.85 -12.73
C ALA A 120 -15.18 1.49 -14.16
N GLY A 121 -15.53 0.23 -14.46
CA GLY A 121 -16.04 -0.20 -15.76
C GLY A 121 -14.96 -0.26 -16.85
N LEU A 122 -14.54 -1.49 -17.18
CA LEU A 122 -13.42 -1.75 -18.10
C LEU A 122 -13.68 -1.25 -19.52
N ASP A 123 -14.86 -1.52 -20.08
CA ASP A 123 -15.20 -1.19 -21.46
C ASP A 123 -15.15 0.33 -21.71
N ASP A 124 -15.53 1.11 -20.70
CA ASP A 124 -15.52 2.57 -20.75
C ASP A 124 -14.11 3.14 -20.63
N GLY A 125 -13.24 2.49 -19.84
CA GLY A 125 -11.81 2.78 -19.77
C GLY A 125 -11.02 2.31 -21.00
N GLY A 126 -11.66 1.55 -21.90
CA GLY A 126 -11.04 1.02 -23.11
C GLY A 126 -10.16 -0.21 -22.87
N TYR A 127 -10.40 -0.93 -21.77
CA TYR A 127 -9.76 -2.22 -21.48
C TYR A 127 -10.53 -3.37 -22.14
N ASP A 128 -9.80 -4.35 -22.65
CA ASP A 128 -10.40 -5.64 -23.02
C ASP A 128 -10.73 -6.41 -21.74
N THR A 129 -11.98 -6.87 -21.60
CA THR A 129 -12.40 -7.69 -20.46
C THR A 129 -11.59 -9.00 -20.44
N PRO A 130 -10.79 -9.27 -19.38
CA PRO A 130 -9.96 -10.46 -19.34
C PRO A 130 -10.82 -11.72 -19.23
N SER A 131 -10.39 -12.81 -19.88
CA SER A 131 -10.89 -14.14 -19.57
C SER A 131 -10.57 -14.51 -18.10
N ASP A 132 -11.39 -15.36 -17.48
CA ASP A 132 -11.43 -15.66 -16.02
C ASP A 132 -10.13 -16.20 -15.36
N CYS A 133 -8.99 -16.17 -16.06
CA CYS A 133 -7.71 -16.63 -15.53
C CYS A 133 -6.99 -15.53 -14.72
N PRO A 134 -6.62 -15.77 -13.45
CA PRO A 134 -5.85 -14.80 -12.66
C PRO A 134 -4.53 -14.45 -13.34
N SER A 135 -4.15 -13.18 -13.33
CA SER A 135 -2.90 -12.72 -13.96
C SER A 135 -1.69 -13.51 -13.43
N ILE A 136 -0.84 -13.98 -14.35
CA ILE A 136 0.42 -14.66 -13.99
C ILE A 136 1.32 -13.73 -13.16
N ALA A 137 1.28 -12.43 -13.46
CA ALA A 137 1.99 -11.39 -12.72
C ALA A 137 1.59 -11.37 -11.23
N GLY A 138 0.29 -11.42 -10.92
CA GLY A 138 -0.20 -11.48 -9.55
C GLY A 138 0.29 -12.69 -8.78
N ARG A 139 0.26 -13.85 -9.43
CA ARG A 139 0.80 -15.10 -8.85
C ARG A 139 2.29 -14.98 -8.57
N LEU A 140 3.05 -14.39 -9.48
CA LEU A 140 4.49 -14.20 -9.32
C LEU A 140 4.83 -13.19 -8.22
N THR A 141 4.08 -12.09 -8.11
CA THR A 141 4.24 -11.12 -7.01
C THR A 141 4.00 -11.78 -5.65
N LEU A 142 2.91 -12.55 -5.52
CA LEU A 142 2.61 -13.29 -4.29
C LEU A 142 3.69 -14.32 -3.94
N VAL A 143 4.16 -15.09 -4.92
CA VAL A 143 5.26 -16.06 -4.72
C VAL A 143 6.53 -15.35 -4.28
N SER A 144 6.88 -14.23 -4.92
CA SER A 144 8.09 -13.46 -4.60
C SER A 144 8.05 -12.88 -3.19
N LEU A 145 6.91 -12.30 -2.78
CA LEU A 145 6.69 -11.82 -1.41
C LEU A 145 6.78 -12.96 -0.39
N GLY A 146 6.19 -14.12 -0.70
CA GLY A 146 6.31 -15.32 0.14
C GLY A 146 7.76 -15.77 0.32
N LEU A 147 8.57 -15.74 -0.74
CA LEU A 147 10.00 -16.08 -0.69
C LEU A 147 10.80 -15.06 0.13
N VAL A 148 10.54 -13.76 -0.01
CA VAL A 148 11.21 -12.70 0.77
C VAL A 148 10.83 -12.77 2.25
N ALA A 149 9.54 -12.94 2.57
CA ALA A 149 9.07 -13.09 3.95
C ALA A 149 9.60 -14.39 4.59
N GLY A 150 9.61 -15.50 3.85
CA GLY A 150 10.17 -16.77 4.29
C GLY A 150 11.67 -16.67 4.56
N SER A 151 12.44 -16.08 3.64
CA SER A 151 13.89 -15.92 3.80
C SER A 151 14.27 -15.00 4.95
N THR A 152 13.55 -13.88 5.16
CA THR A 152 13.77 -12.99 6.31
C THR A 152 13.43 -13.67 7.65
N LEU A 153 12.37 -14.47 7.71
CA LEU A 153 12.04 -15.27 8.91
C LEU A 153 13.12 -16.33 9.21
N VAL A 154 13.62 -17.03 8.19
CA VAL A 154 14.71 -18.00 8.33
C VAL A 154 16.00 -17.32 8.81
N ALA A 155 16.36 -16.18 8.22
CA ALA A 155 17.53 -15.40 8.63
C ALA A 155 17.41 -14.94 10.09
N ARG A 156 16.24 -14.41 10.49
CA ARG A 156 15.97 -14.01 11.88
C ARG A 156 16.06 -15.17 12.86
N ARG A 157 15.57 -16.36 12.49
CA ARG A 157 15.69 -17.57 13.34
C ARG A 157 17.14 -18.03 13.49
N ARG A 158 17.95 -17.94 12.43
CA ARG A 158 19.39 -18.27 12.49
C ARG A 158 20.18 -17.27 13.35
N LEU A 159 19.83 -15.98 13.28
CA LEU A 159 20.44 -14.94 14.12
C LEU A 159 20.01 -15.04 15.60
N ARG A 160 18.84 -15.63 15.87
CA ARG A 160 18.37 -15.97 17.23
C ARG A 160 18.77 -17.38 17.67
N GLY A 161 19.88 -17.91 17.15
CA GLY A 161 20.43 -19.19 17.59
C GLY A 161 20.55 -19.27 19.12
N PRO A 162 20.45 -20.47 19.71
CA PRO A 162 20.29 -20.66 21.14
C PRO A 162 21.43 -19.98 21.88
N ALA A 163 21.10 -19.10 22.82
CA ALA A 163 22.06 -18.61 23.80
C ALA A 163 22.79 -19.84 24.36
N SER A 164 24.12 -19.88 24.16
CA SER A 164 24.96 -20.95 24.67
C SER A 164 24.60 -21.18 26.13
N ALA A 165 24.15 -22.40 26.45
CA ALA A 165 23.89 -22.81 27.81
C ALA A 165 25.13 -22.49 28.65
N SER A 166 24.96 -21.62 29.65
CA SER A 166 25.98 -21.36 30.66
C SER A 166 26.45 -22.70 31.20
N ALA A 167 27.73 -23.00 31.02
CA ALA A 167 28.35 -24.16 31.65
C ALA A 167 28.12 -24.08 33.17
N PRO A 168 27.70 -25.16 33.84
CA PRO A 168 27.57 -25.16 35.29
C PRO A 168 28.94 -24.86 35.92
N ALA A 169 28.94 -23.95 36.90
CA ALA A 169 30.12 -23.57 37.66
C ALA A 169 30.76 -24.80 38.34
N PRO A 170 32.11 -24.87 38.45
CA PRO A 170 32.77 -25.97 39.15
C PRO A 170 32.34 -26.02 40.62
N ALA A 171 32.13 -27.23 41.13
CA ALA A 171 31.69 -27.48 42.50
C ALA A 171 32.67 -26.90 43.53
N PRO A 172 32.19 -26.38 44.69
CA PRO A 172 33.06 -25.88 45.74
C PRO A 172 33.91 -27.00 46.35
N ALA A 173 35.17 -26.69 46.64
CA ALA A 173 36.12 -27.59 47.27
C ALA A 173 35.65 -28.06 48.66
N PRO A 174 35.96 -29.29 49.08
CA PRO A 174 35.61 -29.79 50.41
C PRO A 174 36.35 -29.00 51.51
N ALA A 175 35.63 -28.69 52.59
CA ALA A 175 36.17 -28.02 53.77
C ALA A 175 37.26 -28.87 54.47
N PRO A 176 38.29 -28.24 55.07
CA PRO A 176 39.31 -28.97 55.82
C PRO A 176 38.72 -29.63 57.07
N ALA A 177 39.17 -30.86 57.35
CA ALA A 177 38.76 -31.64 58.51
C ALA A 177 39.23 -30.99 59.82
N ASP A 178 38.31 -30.84 60.77
CA ASP A 178 38.59 -30.39 62.14
C ASP A 178 39.55 -31.37 62.85
N VAL A 179 40.76 -30.88 63.14
CA VAL A 179 41.71 -31.53 64.05
C VAL A 179 41.15 -31.42 65.47
N ARG A 180 40.53 -32.49 65.96
CA ARG A 180 40.20 -32.63 67.39
C ARG A 180 41.49 -32.66 68.21
N THR A 181 41.71 -31.60 68.97
CA THR A 181 42.70 -31.54 70.05
C THR A 181 42.36 -32.53 71.15
N SER A 182 43.34 -33.33 71.58
CA SER A 182 43.26 -34.24 72.73
C SER A 182 43.02 -33.48 74.04
N PRO A 183 42.18 -33.98 74.97
CA PRO A 183 42.07 -33.39 76.30
C PRO A 183 43.28 -33.77 77.17
N ALA A 184 43.82 -32.77 77.85
CA ALA A 184 44.87 -32.89 78.86
C ALA A 184 44.40 -33.71 80.08
N ARG A 185 45.29 -34.56 80.61
CA ARG A 185 45.12 -35.27 81.89
C ARG A 185 44.95 -34.28 83.03
N ARG A 186 43.99 -34.53 83.92
CA ARG A 186 43.94 -33.92 85.25
C ARG A 186 45.00 -34.55 86.16
N PRO A 187 45.62 -33.78 87.08
CA PRO A 187 46.30 -34.35 88.22
C PRO A 187 45.25 -34.87 89.23
N ASP A 188 45.68 -35.66 90.21
CA ASP A 188 44.89 -36.22 91.32
C ASP A 188 44.50 -37.70 91.14
N ASP A 189 45.52 -38.56 90.99
CA ASP A 189 45.48 -39.96 91.45
C ASP A 189 46.28 -40.05 92.76
N TRP A 190 45.57 -40.15 93.89
CA TRP A 190 45.89 -40.88 95.13
C TRP A 190 44.57 -41.35 95.76
#